data_AF-A0A3P7BAL9-F1
#
_entry.id   AF-A0A3P7BAL9-F1
#
_cell.length_a   1.000
_cell.length_b   1.000
_cell.length_c   1.000
_cell.angle_alpha   90.00
_cell.angle_beta   90.00
_cell.angle_gamma   90.00
#
_symmetry.space_group_name_H-M   'P 1'
#
loop_
_entity.id
_entity.type
_entity.pdbx_description
1 polymer ?
#
loop_
_entity_poly.entity_id
_entity_poly.type
_entity_poly.pdbx_seq_one_letter_code
_entity_poly.pdbx_strand_id
1 'polypeptide(L)'
;MVDFALTDGKVAKVCIFIHWPNQSRVTVNPGGWVPPCNPLVAAAIDNLVLVWAFENKLPNNVEDLQNAENIVANSRAQFCLPCSPTATITTLDSQPFDNYCLIAAGLTNGRAVIWSLPERNKIFDVCAHCTPVSSIRLSPYGYCRSPTVTPTSSPQGLIHANASGLVAVTTAAEDGVVKAWESPWQCTKEPTSTLSFQRTLLSV
;
A
#
# COMPACT_ATOMS: atom_id res chain seq x y z
N MET A 1 -40.12 6.34 -14.56
CA MET A 1 -38.85 7.10 -14.53
C MET A 1 -38.33 6.91 -13.12
N VAL A 2 -37.34 6.04 -12.93
CA VAL A 2 -36.89 5.65 -11.58
C VAL A 2 -35.67 6.50 -11.26
N ASP A 3 -35.81 7.33 -10.22
CA ASP A 3 -34.71 8.07 -9.61
C ASP A 3 -33.67 7.08 -9.10
N PHE A 4 -32.57 6.93 -9.83
CA PHE A 4 -31.35 6.37 -9.26
C PHE A 4 -30.68 7.48 -8.45
N ALA A 5 -31.18 7.70 -7.24
CA ALA A 5 -30.37 8.26 -6.17
C ALA A 5 -29.09 7.40 -6.02
N LEU A 6 -28.09 7.92 -5.32
CA LEU A 6 -26.79 7.30 -5.00
C LEU A 6 -26.83 5.91 -4.31
N THR A 7 -27.93 5.17 -4.41
CA THR A 7 -28.27 3.95 -3.70
C THR A 7 -28.00 2.64 -4.45
N ASP A 8 -27.83 2.63 -5.77
CA ASP A 8 -27.55 1.40 -6.51
C ASP A 8 -26.07 1.32 -6.93
N GLY A 9 -25.22 1.04 -5.95
CA GLY A 9 -23.79 0.79 -6.15
C GLY A 9 -23.17 0.07 -4.97
N LYS A 10 -22.11 -0.70 -5.22
CA LYS A 10 -21.33 -1.33 -4.14
C LYS A 10 -20.77 -0.23 -3.22
N VAL A 11 -21.08 -0.31 -1.93
CA VAL A 11 -20.72 0.71 -0.94
C VAL A 11 -19.23 0.63 -0.60
N ALA A 12 -18.56 1.79 -0.59
CA ALA A 12 -17.19 1.87 -0.11
C ALA A 12 -17.14 1.64 1.41
N LYS A 13 -16.33 0.69 1.87
CA LYS A 13 -16.23 0.32 3.30
C LYS A 13 -15.18 1.12 4.06
N VAL A 14 -14.08 1.47 3.41
CA VAL A 14 -12.96 2.20 3.99
C VAL A 14 -12.27 3.02 2.91
N CYS A 15 -11.76 4.20 3.27
CA CYS A 15 -10.94 5.04 2.39
C CYS A 15 -9.74 5.59 3.15
N ILE A 16 -8.67 5.87 2.40
CA ILE A 16 -7.41 6.43 2.92
C ILE A 16 -6.84 7.44 1.92
N PHE A 17 -6.10 8.42 2.44
CA PHE A 17 -5.13 9.15 1.63
C PHE A 17 -3.89 8.27 1.44
N ILE A 18 -3.35 8.30 0.23
CA ILE A 18 -2.11 7.60 -0.10
C ILE A 18 -0.94 8.54 0.12
N HIS A 19 -0.06 8.17 1.04
CA HIS A 19 1.16 8.91 1.34
C HIS A 19 2.24 8.55 0.33
N TRP A 20 2.31 9.32 -0.77
CA TRP A 20 3.37 9.19 -1.76
C TRP A 20 4.64 9.91 -1.28
N PRO A 21 5.86 9.36 -1.49
CA PRO A 21 7.08 10.09 -1.19
C PRO A 21 7.16 11.36 -2.05
N ASN A 22 7.22 12.55 -1.41
CA ASN A 22 7.26 13.86 -2.08
C ASN A 22 8.38 14.02 -3.13
N GLN A 23 9.39 13.14 -3.11
CA GLN A 23 10.56 13.17 -4.00
C GLN A 23 10.54 12.11 -5.10
N SER A 24 9.58 11.17 -5.10
CA SER A 24 9.54 10.08 -6.08
C SER A 24 8.81 10.52 -7.36
N ARG A 25 9.49 11.36 -8.15
CA ARG A 25 9.19 11.57 -9.59
C ARG A 25 9.92 10.57 -10.48
N VAL A 26 10.75 9.72 -9.88
CA VAL A 26 11.55 8.75 -10.61
C VAL A 26 10.61 7.65 -11.08
N THR A 27 10.46 7.52 -12.40
CA THR A 27 9.78 6.37 -13.00
C THR A 27 10.50 5.12 -12.52
N VAL A 28 9.87 4.38 -11.62
CA VAL A 28 10.53 3.28 -10.93
C VAL A 28 10.80 2.10 -11.87
N ASN A 29 10.14 2.07 -13.04
CA ASN A 29 10.35 1.08 -14.09
C ASN A 29 10.06 1.67 -15.49
N PRO A 30 10.80 1.30 -16.55
CA PRO A 30 10.38 1.59 -17.93
C PRO A 30 9.03 0.92 -18.20
N GLY A 31 7.97 1.72 -18.42
CA GLY A 31 6.58 1.27 -18.54
C GLY A 31 5.77 1.23 -17.23
N GLY A 32 6.36 1.63 -16.10
CA GLY A 32 5.69 1.75 -14.81
C GLY A 32 4.67 2.90 -14.77
N TRP A 33 3.75 2.84 -13.81
CA TRP A 33 2.83 3.95 -13.57
C TRP A 33 3.60 5.14 -12.96
N VAL A 34 3.44 6.32 -13.54
CA VAL A 34 4.01 7.56 -13.00
C VAL A 34 2.99 8.16 -12.04
N PRO A 35 3.35 8.34 -10.76
CA PRO A 35 2.47 8.98 -9.79
C PRO A 35 2.19 10.44 -10.21
N PRO A 36 0.94 10.91 -10.12
CA PRO A 36 0.61 12.30 -10.37
C PRO A 36 1.19 13.18 -9.26
N CYS A 37 1.35 14.48 -9.55
CA CYS A 37 1.74 15.48 -8.55
C CYS A 37 0.68 15.69 -7.45
N ASN A 38 -0.52 15.17 -7.66
CA ASN A 38 -1.67 15.38 -6.79
C ASN A 38 -1.79 14.27 -5.75
N PRO A 39 -2.42 14.57 -4.60
CA PRO A 39 -2.73 13.54 -3.62
C PRO A 39 -3.57 12.45 -4.26
N LEU A 40 -3.25 11.22 -3.88
CA LEU A 40 -3.95 10.03 -4.28
C LEU A 40 -4.85 9.58 -3.13
N VAL A 41 -6.01 9.02 -3.46
CA VAL A 41 -6.91 8.40 -2.50
C VAL A 41 -7.19 6.97 -2.92
N ALA A 42 -7.30 6.09 -1.93
CA ALA A 42 -7.77 4.73 -2.13
C ALA A 42 -9.05 4.49 -1.35
N ALA A 43 -9.92 3.65 -1.90
CA ALA A 43 -11.10 3.16 -1.20
C ALA A 43 -11.35 1.71 -1.54
N ALA A 44 -11.85 0.98 -0.55
CA ALA A 44 -12.24 -0.40 -0.70
C ALA A 44 -13.71 -0.49 -1.11
N ILE A 45 -13.96 -1.10 -2.26
CA ILE A 45 -15.31 -1.44 -2.71
C ILE A 45 -15.32 -2.95 -2.95
N ASP A 46 -16.05 -3.68 -2.12
CA ASP A 46 -16.10 -5.14 -2.14
C ASP A 46 -14.72 -5.81 -2.01
N ASN A 47 -14.25 -6.53 -3.02
CA ASN A 47 -12.92 -7.16 -3.06
C ASN A 47 -11.88 -6.32 -3.80
N LEU A 48 -12.18 -5.07 -4.14
CA LEU A 48 -11.30 -4.19 -4.92
C LEU A 48 -10.82 -3.02 -4.07
N VAL A 49 -9.53 -2.71 -4.16
CA VAL A 49 -9.03 -1.38 -3.82
C VAL A 49 -9.04 -0.55 -5.09
N LEU A 50 -9.79 0.54 -5.09
CA LEU A 50 -9.82 1.51 -6.18
C LEU A 50 -8.92 2.69 -5.81
N VAL A 51 -8.18 3.22 -6.78
CA VAL A 51 -7.26 4.35 -6.58
C VAL A 51 -7.65 5.50 -7.50
N TRP A 52 -7.75 6.70 -6.96
CA TRP A 52 -8.04 7.93 -7.69
C TRP A 52 -6.94 8.96 -7.45
N ALA A 53 -6.71 9.82 -8.44
CA ALA A 53 -6.00 11.08 -8.21
C ALA A 53 -7.00 12.19 -7.97
N PHE A 54 -6.65 13.13 -7.08
CA PHE A 54 -7.50 14.28 -6.77
C PHE A 54 -7.76 15.21 -7.97
N GLU A 55 -6.97 15.08 -9.04
CA GLU A 55 -7.18 15.77 -10.32
C GLU A 55 -8.44 15.32 -11.07
N ASN A 56 -9.07 14.23 -10.63
CA ASN A 56 -10.48 13.96 -10.87
C ASN A 56 -11.29 15.06 -10.14
N LYS A 57 -11.29 16.25 -10.73
CA LYS A 57 -11.65 17.50 -10.08
C LYS A 57 -13.01 17.35 -9.42
N LEU A 58 -13.04 17.58 -8.11
CA LEU A 58 -14.26 18.03 -7.47
C LEU A 58 -14.79 19.18 -8.33
N PRO A 59 -16.07 19.18 -8.67
CA PRO A 59 -16.61 20.21 -9.52
C PRO A 59 -16.34 21.60 -8.95
N ASN A 60 -16.08 22.58 -9.83
CA ASN A 60 -15.71 23.94 -9.40
C ASN A 60 -16.87 24.65 -8.67
N ASN A 61 -18.10 24.20 -8.91
CA ASN A 61 -19.32 24.78 -8.36
C ASN A 61 -20.15 23.72 -7.63
N VAL A 62 -20.93 24.16 -6.64
CA VAL A 62 -21.79 23.25 -5.83
C VAL A 62 -22.91 22.66 -6.69
N GLU A 63 -23.38 23.37 -7.70
CA GLU A 63 -24.41 22.91 -8.63
C GLU A 63 -23.95 21.68 -9.42
N ASP A 64 -22.67 21.59 -9.73
CA ASP A 64 -22.11 20.44 -10.44
C ASP A 64 -22.02 19.19 -9.53
N LEU A 65 -21.99 19.36 -8.20
CA LEU A 65 -22.14 18.28 -7.22
C LEU A 65 -23.59 17.81 -7.07
N GLN A 66 -24.55 18.51 -7.68
CA GLN A 66 -25.96 18.11 -7.71
C GLN A 66 -26.30 17.34 -9.00
N ASN A 67 -25.44 17.40 -10.02
CA ASN A 67 -25.61 16.66 -11.26
C ASN A 67 -24.93 15.28 -11.19
N ALA A 68 -25.74 14.22 -11.12
CA ALA A 68 -25.27 12.84 -11.03
C ALA A 68 -24.34 12.43 -12.19
N GLU A 69 -24.59 12.89 -13.42
CA GLU A 69 -23.75 12.54 -14.58
C GLU A 69 -22.34 13.14 -14.46
N ASN A 70 -22.24 14.38 -14.00
CA ASN A 70 -20.97 15.06 -13.74
C ASN A 70 -20.19 14.39 -12.61
N ILE A 71 -20.88 13.97 -11.54
CA ILE A 71 -20.25 13.24 -10.43
C ILE A 71 -19.68 11.91 -10.92
N VAL A 72 -20.45 11.15 -11.70
CA VAL A 72 -20.01 9.84 -12.23
C VAL A 72 -18.83 10.01 -13.19
N ALA A 73 -18.89 10.98 -14.11
CA ALA A 73 -17.80 11.24 -15.05
C ALA A 73 -16.49 11.61 -14.33
N ASN A 74 -16.59 12.40 -13.26
CA ASN A 74 -15.44 12.82 -12.45
C ASN A 74 -15.02 11.80 -11.38
N SER A 75 -15.77 10.72 -11.14
CA SER A 75 -15.44 9.72 -10.09
C SER A 75 -14.73 8.46 -10.63
N ARG A 76 -14.10 8.54 -11.82
CA ARG A 76 -13.42 7.38 -12.42
C ARG A 76 -12.11 7.06 -11.72
N ALA A 77 -12.00 5.83 -11.19
CA ALA A 77 -10.75 5.33 -10.64
C ALA A 77 -9.68 5.23 -11.74
N GLN A 78 -8.44 5.54 -11.40
CA GLN A 78 -7.31 5.40 -12.29
C GLN A 78 -6.96 3.92 -12.54
N PHE A 79 -7.05 3.12 -11.48
CA PHE A 79 -6.85 1.67 -11.54
C PHE A 79 -7.47 1.00 -10.31
N CYS A 80 -7.48 -0.35 -10.35
CA CYS A 80 -7.92 -1.17 -9.24
C CYS A 80 -6.87 -2.22 -8.87
N LEU A 81 -6.85 -2.62 -7.60
CA LEU A 81 -6.02 -3.70 -7.06
C LEU A 81 -6.96 -4.79 -6.53
N PRO A 82 -7.06 -5.95 -7.22
CA PRO A 82 -8.01 -6.98 -6.86
C PRO A 82 -7.52 -7.87 -5.70
N CYS A 83 -8.45 -8.20 -4.81
CA CYS A 83 -8.35 -9.26 -3.82
C CYS A 83 -9.12 -10.51 -4.27
N SER A 84 -9.06 -11.56 -3.47
CA SER A 84 -9.88 -12.76 -3.68
C SER A 84 -11.35 -12.39 -3.85
N PRO A 85 -12.07 -12.89 -4.88
CA PRO A 85 -13.47 -12.56 -5.12
C PRO A 85 -14.42 -13.05 -4.02
N THR A 86 -13.94 -13.95 -3.16
CA THR A 86 -14.71 -14.51 -2.03
C THR A 86 -14.55 -13.73 -0.73
N ALA A 87 -13.78 -12.64 -0.73
CA ALA A 87 -13.50 -11.87 0.47
C ALA A 87 -13.70 -10.37 0.23
N THR A 88 -14.25 -9.68 1.22
CA THR A 88 -14.38 -8.22 1.18
C THR A 88 -13.28 -7.56 2.00
N ILE A 89 -12.88 -6.37 1.59
CA ILE A 89 -11.87 -5.58 2.32
C ILE A 89 -12.53 -4.87 3.50
N THR A 90 -11.90 -4.95 4.66
CA THR A 90 -12.38 -4.39 5.93
C THR A 90 -11.56 -3.21 6.41
N THR A 91 -10.29 -3.13 6.03
CA THR A 91 -9.36 -2.09 6.47
C THR A 91 -8.30 -1.85 5.40
N LEU A 92 -7.80 -0.61 5.34
CA LEU A 92 -6.72 -0.19 4.45
C LEU A 92 -5.66 0.59 5.22
N ASP A 93 -4.42 0.53 4.73
CA ASP A 93 -3.35 1.43 5.14
C ASP A 93 -2.41 1.70 3.96
N SER A 94 -1.71 2.83 4.00
CA SER A 94 -0.66 3.13 3.02
C SER A 94 0.54 3.79 3.69
N GLN A 95 1.73 3.44 3.21
CA GLN A 95 2.98 4.05 3.67
C GLN A 95 3.96 4.19 2.50
N PRO A 96 4.73 5.29 2.45
CA PRO A 96 5.90 5.37 1.60
C PRO A 96 6.94 4.37 2.10
N PHE A 97 7.60 3.70 1.16
CA PHE A 97 8.70 2.79 1.42
C PHE A 97 9.82 3.11 0.42
N ASP A 98 10.85 3.82 0.88
CA ASP A 98 11.85 4.45 0.01
C ASP A 98 11.19 5.27 -1.12
N ASN A 99 11.42 4.89 -2.39
CA ASN A 99 10.83 5.53 -3.57
C ASN A 99 9.47 4.93 -3.98
N TYR A 100 8.96 3.96 -3.23
CA TYR A 100 7.72 3.26 -3.50
C TYR A 100 6.62 3.74 -2.55
N CYS A 101 5.40 3.40 -2.91
CA CYS A 101 4.27 3.47 -1.98
C CYS A 101 3.64 2.10 -1.91
N LEU A 102 3.42 1.63 -0.70
CA LEU A 102 2.74 0.38 -0.43
C LEU A 102 1.31 0.66 0.02
N ILE A 103 0.38 -0.17 -0.44
CA ILE A 103 -0.98 -0.25 0.11
C ILE A 103 -1.15 -1.62 0.73
N ALA A 104 -1.72 -1.66 1.93
CA ALA A 104 -2.11 -2.89 2.61
C ALA A 104 -3.63 -2.95 2.78
N ALA A 105 -4.20 -4.15 2.69
CA ALA A 105 -5.60 -4.42 2.95
C ALA A 105 -5.76 -5.62 3.89
N GLY A 106 -6.69 -5.49 4.84
CA GLY A 106 -7.21 -6.61 5.61
C GLY A 106 -8.53 -7.10 5.02
N LEU A 107 -8.76 -8.41 5.07
CA LEU A 107 -9.90 -9.07 4.44
C LEU A 107 -10.79 -9.81 5.46
N THR A 108 -12.05 -10.04 5.07
CA THR A 108 -13.02 -10.79 5.89
C THR A 108 -12.66 -12.26 6.13
N ASN A 109 -11.79 -12.84 5.30
CA ASN A 109 -11.30 -14.20 5.48
C ASN A 109 -10.00 -14.27 6.29
N GLY A 110 -9.66 -13.20 7.02
CA GLY A 110 -8.47 -13.12 7.87
C GLY A 110 -7.14 -12.97 7.12
N ARG A 111 -7.18 -12.77 5.80
CA ARG A 111 -5.98 -12.51 5.01
C ARG A 111 -5.58 -11.04 5.04
N ALA A 112 -4.27 -10.81 4.95
CA ALA A 112 -3.68 -9.50 4.76
C ALA A 112 -2.89 -9.49 3.44
N VAL A 113 -3.14 -8.47 2.62
CA VAL A 113 -2.55 -8.34 1.28
C VAL A 113 -1.83 -7.01 1.17
N ILE A 114 -0.66 -6.99 0.53
CA ILE A 114 0.12 -5.77 0.30
C ILE A 114 0.47 -5.67 -1.18
N TRP A 115 0.35 -4.46 -1.74
CA TRP A 115 0.73 -4.13 -3.10
C TRP A 115 1.79 -3.04 -3.14
N SER A 116 2.64 -3.09 -4.15
CA SER A 116 3.47 -1.96 -4.57
C SER A 116 2.70 -1.15 -5.61
N LEU A 117 2.47 0.15 -5.37
CA LEU A 117 1.73 1.01 -6.30
C LEU A 117 2.48 1.28 -7.61
N PRO A 118 3.78 1.62 -7.61
CA PRO A 118 4.52 1.81 -8.86
C PRO A 118 4.43 0.61 -9.80
N GLU A 119 4.47 -0.59 -9.22
CA GLU A 119 4.50 -1.87 -9.95
C GLU A 119 3.10 -2.45 -10.19
N ARG A 120 2.08 -1.93 -9.49
CA ARG A 120 0.69 -2.43 -9.48
C ARG A 120 0.61 -3.94 -9.27
N ASN A 121 1.55 -4.50 -8.52
CA ASN A 121 1.66 -5.92 -8.24
C ASN A 121 1.43 -6.19 -6.76
N LYS A 122 0.99 -7.42 -6.47
CA LYS A 122 0.86 -7.94 -5.13
C LYS A 122 2.23 -8.44 -4.67
N ILE A 123 2.73 -7.91 -3.56
CA ILE A 123 4.02 -8.29 -2.98
C ILE A 123 3.87 -9.22 -1.78
N PHE A 124 2.69 -9.24 -1.15
CA PHE A 124 2.41 -10.07 0.01
C PHE A 124 0.94 -10.49 0.06
N ASP A 125 0.67 -11.73 0.49
CA ASP A 125 -0.69 -12.26 0.68
C ASP A 125 -0.68 -13.43 1.67
N VAL A 126 -0.90 -13.11 2.95
CA VAL A 126 -0.79 -14.06 4.06
C VAL A 126 -2.15 -14.33 4.68
N CYS A 127 -2.35 -15.55 5.17
CA CYS A 127 -3.42 -15.85 6.12
C CYS A 127 -2.97 -15.41 7.51
N ALA A 128 -3.29 -14.17 7.89
CA ALA A 128 -2.86 -13.60 9.17
C ALA A 128 -3.71 -14.15 10.32
N HIS A 129 -5.02 -14.31 10.10
CA HIS A 129 -6.01 -14.64 11.13
C HIS A 129 -7.05 -15.64 10.63
N CYS A 130 -7.77 -16.29 11.56
CA CYS A 130 -8.90 -17.16 11.25
C CYS A 130 -10.25 -16.42 11.26
N THR A 131 -10.24 -15.15 11.67
CA THR A 131 -11.39 -14.24 11.74
C THR A 131 -11.12 -13.00 10.88
N PRO A 132 -12.13 -12.19 10.55
CA PRO A 132 -11.94 -10.96 9.77
C PRO A 132 -10.86 -10.05 10.36
N VAL A 133 -9.97 -9.54 9.50
CA VAL A 133 -9.00 -8.53 9.91
C VAL A 133 -9.75 -7.23 10.20
N SER A 134 -9.62 -6.68 11.40
CA SER A 134 -10.30 -5.45 11.82
C SER A 134 -9.41 -4.21 11.66
N SER A 135 -8.08 -4.38 11.67
CA SER A 135 -7.12 -3.29 11.47
C SER A 135 -5.82 -3.78 10.84
N ILE A 136 -5.21 -2.94 10.01
CA ILE A 136 -3.90 -3.18 9.41
C ILE A 136 -3.06 -1.90 9.45
N ARG A 137 -1.77 -2.01 9.77
CA ARG A 137 -0.82 -0.89 9.73
C ARG A 137 0.51 -1.33 9.15
N LEU A 138 0.99 -0.59 8.16
CA LEU A 138 2.32 -0.70 7.59
C LEU A 138 3.31 0.11 8.43
N SER A 139 4.53 -0.40 8.57
CA SER A 139 5.66 0.33 9.13
C SER A 139 6.85 0.22 8.17
N PRO A 140 7.41 1.35 7.69
CA PRO A 140 8.53 1.33 6.76
C PRO A 140 9.89 1.06 7.40
N TYR A 141 9.97 0.97 8.74
CA TYR A 141 11.26 0.89 9.46
C TYR A 141 11.49 -0.41 10.23
N GLY A 142 10.64 -1.42 10.02
CA GLY A 142 10.66 -2.62 10.84
C GLY A 142 10.20 -2.37 12.29
N TYR A 143 10.11 -3.44 13.07
CA TYR A 143 9.73 -3.45 14.48
C TYR A 143 10.78 -2.76 15.38
N CYS A 144 12.04 -2.71 14.93
CA CYS A 144 13.18 -2.35 15.77
C CYS A 144 13.67 -0.90 15.65
N ARG A 145 12.99 -0.01 14.91
CA ARG A 145 13.43 1.38 14.77
C ARG A 145 12.34 2.36 15.17
N SER A 146 12.40 2.80 16.43
CA SER A 146 11.76 4.06 16.82
C SER A 146 12.42 5.21 16.04
N PRO A 147 11.66 6.18 15.52
CA PRO A 147 12.21 7.37 14.85
C PRO A 147 13.11 8.22 15.77
N THR A 148 13.16 7.94 17.09
CA THR A 148 13.93 8.71 18.07
C THR A 148 15.37 8.23 18.26
N VAL A 149 15.83 7.17 17.61
CA VAL A 149 17.23 6.72 17.75
C VAL A 149 18.11 7.45 16.75
N THR A 150 18.57 8.65 17.13
CA THR A 150 19.79 9.23 16.58
C THR A 150 20.94 8.24 16.79
N PRO A 151 21.76 7.94 15.77
CA PRO A 151 22.90 7.03 15.91
C PRO A 151 24.04 7.76 16.62
N THR A 152 23.91 7.97 17.91
CA THR A 152 25.04 8.30 18.77
C THR A 152 25.60 7.01 19.34
N SER A 153 26.81 6.68 18.89
CA SER A 153 27.62 5.52 19.26
C SER A 153 27.16 4.18 18.67
N SER A 154 27.88 3.77 17.64
CA SER A 154 27.98 2.39 17.17
C SER A 154 28.69 1.53 18.22
N PRO A 155 28.09 0.46 18.76
CA PRO A 155 28.86 -0.67 19.25
C PRO A 155 29.37 -1.42 18.01
N GLN A 156 30.68 -1.40 17.80
CA GLN A 156 31.35 -2.24 16.81
C GLN A 156 31.00 -3.71 17.08
N GLY A 157 30.37 -4.38 16.12
CA GLY A 157 30.27 -5.85 16.15
C GLY A 157 28.97 -6.48 15.64
N LEU A 158 27.88 -5.73 15.49
CA LEU A 158 26.69 -6.26 14.80
C LEU A 158 26.74 -5.82 13.34
N ILE A 159 27.06 -6.79 12.50
CA ILE A 159 27.06 -6.73 11.04
C ILE A 159 25.87 -5.87 10.61
N HIS A 160 26.16 -4.74 9.95
CA HIS A 160 25.21 -3.94 9.19
C HIS A 160 24.68 -4.82 8.04
N ALA A 161 23.77 -5.74 8.34
CA ALA A 161 23.00 -6.42 7.33
C ALA A 161 22.02 -5.38 6.77
N ASN A 162 22.13 -5.15 5.46
CA ASN A 162 21.31 -4.23 4.68
C ASN A 162 19.81 -4.32 5.03
N ALA A 163 19.34 -3.48 5.96
CA ALA A 163 17.94 -3.42 6.40
C ALA A 163 17.06 -2.52 5.50
N SER A 164 17.59 -2.09 4.35
CA SER A 164 16.95 -1.20 3.35
C SER A 164 15.86 -1.89 2.52
N GLY A 165 15.09 -2.80 3.12
CA GLY A 165 14.16 -3.65 2.37
C GLY A 165 13.30 -4.55 3.24
N LEU A 166 13.01 -4.19 4.49
CA LEU A 166 12.08 -4.93 5.33
C LEU A 166 10.74 -4.22 5.38
N VAL A 167 9.68 -4.86 4.89
CA VAL A 167 8.31 -4.38 5.05
C VAL A 167 7.74 -4.99 6.32
N ALA A 168 7.37 -4.14 7.29
CA ALA A 168 6.68 -4.57 8.49
C ALA A 168 5.19 -4.25 8.42
N VAL A 169 4.37 -5.21 8.86
CA VAL A 169 2.92 -5.07 8.93
C VAL A 169 2.39 -5.58 10.25
N THR A 170 1.49 -4.82 10.86
CA THR A 170 0.71 -5.27 12.01
C THR A 170 -0.74 -5.44 11.60
N THR A 171 -1.39 -6.45 12.16
CA THR A 171 -2.78 -6.82 11.86
C THR A 171 -3.49 -7.11 13.17
N ALA A 172 -4.71 -6.60 13.33
CA ALA A 172 -5.63 -6.98 14.39
C ALA A 172 -6.86 -7.64 13.76
N ALA A 173 -7.51 -8.57 14.48
CA ALA A 173 -8.69 -9.26 14.02
C ALA A 173 -9.83 -9.23 15.05
N GLU A 174 -11.02 -9.68 14.64
CA GLU A 174 -12.24 -9.70 15.48
C GLU A 174 -12.13 -10.64 16.69
N ASP A 175 -11.23 -11.61 16.64
CA ASP A 175 -10.86 -12.47 17.77
C ASP A 175 -10.03 -11.74 18.86
N GLY A 176 -9.69 -10.47 18.65
CA GLY A 176 -8.90 -9.66 19.57
C GLY A 176 -7.39 -9.92 19.50
N VAL A 177 -6.93 -10.74 18.54
CA VAL A 177 -5.50 -11.07 18.38
C VAL A 177 -4.81 -10.03 17.51
N VAL A 178 -3.63 -9.58 17.95
CA VAL A 178 -2.73 -8.72 17.18
C VAL A 178 -1.49 -9.51 16.76
N LYS A 179 -1.12 -9.43 15.48
CA LYS A 179 0.08 -10.07 14.92
C LYS A 179 0.93 -9.06 14.16
N ALA A 180 2.25 -9.21 14.27
CA ALA A 180 3.23 -8.46 13.49
C ALA A 180 3.98 -9.42 12.58
N TRP A 181 4.30 -8.96 11.38
CA TRP A 181 5.06 -9.69 10.38
C TRP A 181 6.10 -8.78 9.77
N GLU A 182 7.27 -9.33 9.47
CA GLU A 182 8.31 -8.67 8.69
C GLU A 182 8.65 -9.56 7.51
N SER A 183 8.74 -8.96 6.33
CA SER A 183 9.20 -9.67 5.14
C SER A 183 10.29 -8.85 4.47
N PRO A 184 11.42 -9.49 4.08
CA PRO A 184 12.31 -8.87 3.12
C PRO A 184 11.57 -8.69 1.80
N TRP A 185 11.64 -7.48 1.28
CA TRP A 185 11.17 -7.08 -0.03
C TRP A 185 12.25 -6.22 -0.67
N GLN A 186 12.79 -6.73 -1.78
CA GLN A 186 13.70 -5.98 -2.63
C GLN A 186 12.95 -5.68 -3.91
N CYS A 187 12.98 -4.43 -4.36
CA CYS A 187 12.53 -4.14 -5.72
C CYS A 187 13.44 -4.87 -6.69
N THR A 188 12.85 -5.67 -7.57
CA THR A 188 13.56 -6.57 -8.47
C THR A 188 14.26 -5.86 -9.64
N LYS A 189 14.23 -4.52 -9.72
CA LYS A 189 14.65 -3.77 -10.92
C LYS A 189 15.39 -2.46 -10.65
N GLU A 190 16.19 -2.37 -9.59
CA GLU A 190 17.33 -1.44 -9.68
C GLU A 190 18.30 -1.95 -10.76
N PRO A 191 18.82 -1.10 -11.66
CA PRO A 191 19.88 -1.51 -12.57
C PRO A 191 21.07 -1.94 -11.71
N THR A 192 21.35 -3.23 -11.71
CA THR A 192 22.46 -3.81 -10.96
C THR A 192 23.74 -3.15 -11.47
N SER A 193 24.26 -2.17 -10.73
CA SER A 193 25.66 -1.81 -10.86
C SER A 193 26.44 -3.00 -10.31
N THR A 194 27.06 -3.72 -11.25
CA THR A 194 28.06 -4.78 -11.05
C THR A 194 28.61 -4.89 -9.62
N LEU A 195 28.08 -5.83 -8.85
CA LEU A 195 28.77 -6.37 -7.67
C LEU A 195 29.58 -7.58 -8.13
N SER A 196 30.88 -7.39 -8.22
CA SER A 196 31.86 -8.47 -8.37
C SER A 196 31.78 -9.39 -7.15
N PHE A 197 31.60 -10.68 -7.40
CA PHE A 197 31.69 -11.71 -6.37
C PHE A 197 33.13 -11.78 -5.84
N GLN A 198 33.36 -11.45 -4.57
CA GLN A 198 34.53 -11.96 -3.84
C GLN A 198 34.14 -13.23 -3.11
N ARG A 199 34.76 -14.33 -3.54
CA ARG A 199 34.66 -15.67 -2.94
C ARG A 199 35.78 -15.79 -1.91
N THR A 200 35.46 -15.73 -0.62
CA THR A 200 36.43 -16.09 0.42
C THR A 200 36.24 -17.56 0.78
N LEU A 201 37.20 -18.39 0.36
CA LEU A 201 37.40 -19.75 0.88
C LEU A 201 38.05 -19.64 2.26
N LEU A 202 37.43 -20.23 3.29
CA LEU A 202 38.10 -20.53 4.54
C LEU A 202 38.48 -22.02 4.51
N SER A 203 39.77 -22.31 4.50
CA SER A 203 40.31 -23.61 4.90
C SER A 203 40.55 -23.61 6.41
N VAL A 204 40.37 -24.77 7.02
CA VAL A 204 40.54 -25.09 8.46
C VAL A 204 41.91 -24.66 8.98
#